data_AF-A0A6L8E4B3-F1
#
_entry.id   AF-A0A6L8E4B3-F1
#
_cell.length_a   1.000
_cell.length_b   1.000
_cell.length_c   1.000
_cell.angle_alpha   90.00
_cell.angle_beta   90.00
_cell.angle_gamma   90.00
#
_symmetry.space_group_name_H-M   'P 1'
#
loop_
_entity.id
_entity.type
_entity.pdbx_description
1 polymer ?
#
loop_
_entity_poly.entity_id
_entity_poly.type
_entity_poly.pdbx_seq_one_letter_code
_entity_poly.pdbx_strand_id
1 'polypeptide(L)'
;MITRPQTWPVAITLEEALDDVSRLTDSFEILEDGPRGDRVSDGLCRESPRTGGRFHDASFVATMLARGERRLLTFNAGDFRRYGDRIELVDG
;
A
#
# COMPACT_ATOMS: atom_id res chain seq x y z
N MET A 1 -14.22 3.79 -4.05
CA MET A 1 -14.89 4.08 -5.33
C MET A 1 -14.33 3.13 -6.38
N ILE A 2 -15.04 2.01 -6.59
CA ILE A 2 -14.87 1.10 -7.73
C ILE A 2 -15.18 1.89 -9.01
N THR A 3 -14.49 1.61 -10.12
CA THR A 3 -14.57 2.23 -11.47
C THR A 3 -13.39 3.13 -11.85
N ARG A 4 -12.27 2.52 -12.26
CA ARG A 4 -11.49 3.10 -13.37
C ARG A 4 -11.57 2.13 -14.56
N PRO A 5 -12.24 2.52 -15.65
CA PRO A 5 -12.36 1.71 -16.85
C PRO A 5 -11.07 1.85 -17.64
N GLN A 6 -10.07 1.00 -17.39
CA GLN A 6 -8.95 0.84 -18.35
C GLN A 6 -7.99 -0.30 -18.04
N THR A 7 -8.04 -0.96 -16.88
CA THR A 7 -7.03 -1.99 -16.58
C THR A 7 -7.43 -3.39 -17.03
N TRP A 8 -8.72 -3.79 -16.96
CA TRP A 8 -9.13 -5.18 -17.20
C TRP A 8 -10.15 -5.31 -18.35
N PRO A 9 -9.94 -6.22 -19.31
CA PRO A 9 -10.76 -6.35 -20.52
C PRO A 9 -12.14 -6.99 -20.26
N VAL A 10 -12.35 -7.60 -19.10
CA VAL A 10 -13.63 -8.21 -18.70
C VAL A 10 -13.98 -7.68 -17.31
N ALA A 11 -15.20 -7.14 -17.16
CA ALA A 11 -15.72 -6.79 -15.85
C ALA A 11 -16.04 -8.09 -15.10
N ILE A 12 -15.37 -8.30 -13.97
CA ILE A 12 -15.72 -9.37 -13.03
C ILE A 12 -17.01 -9.01 -12.29
N THR A 13 -17.75 -10.03 -11.89
CA THR A 13 -18.93 -9.88 -11.04
C THR A 13 -18.54 -9.52 -9.61
N LEU A 14 -19.49 -9.00 -8.83
CA LEU A 14 -19.28 -8.73 -7.40
C LEU A 14 -18.92 -10.01 -6.63
N GLU A 15 -19.52 -11.14 -6.99
CA GLU A 15 -19.28 -12.44 -6.35
C GLU A 15 -17.83 -12.90 -6.59
N GLU A 16 -17.35 -12.86 -7.83
CA GLU A 16 -15.95 -13.17 -8.18
C GLU A 16 -14.98 -12.24 -7.44
N ALA A 17 -15.28 -10.94 -7.36
CA ALA A 17 -14.46 -9.98 -6.64
C ALA A 17 -14.38 -10.29 -5.13
N LEU A 18 -15.48 -10.75 -4.51
CA LEU A 18 -15.49 -11.14 -3.10
C LEU A 18 -14.74 -12.44 -2.86
N ASP A 19 -14.83 -13.41 -3.77
CA ASP A 19 -14.06 -14.65 -3.71
C ASP A 19 -12.56 -14.38 -3.78
N ASP A 20 -12.12 -13.55 -4.74
CA ASP A 20 -10.73 -13.12 -4.86
C ASP A 20 -10.22 -12.44 -3.58
N VAL A 21 -11.00 -11.53 -2.99
CA VAL A 21 -10.66 -10.87 -1.72
C VAL A 21 -10.55 -11.86 -0.58
N SER A 22 -11.49 -12.82 -0.47
CA SER A 22 -11.44 -13.86 0.57
C SER A 22 -10.18 -14.70 0.42
N ARG A 23 -9.89 -15.15 -0.80
CA ARG A 23 -8.74 -16.01 -1.10
C ARG A 23 -7.40 -15.33 -0.81
N LEU A 24 -7.31 -14.03 -1.11
CA LEU A 24 -6.13 -13.22 -0.75
C LEU A 24 -6.02 -13.03 0.76
N THR A 25 -7.14 -12.75 1.44
CA THR A 25 -7.15 -12.56 2.90
C THR A 25 -6.75 -13.82 3.65
N ASP A 26 -7.13 -15.00 3.15
CA ASP A 26 -6.76 -16.29 3.75
C ASP A 26 -5.31 -16.70 3.47
N SER A 27 -4.72 -16.17 2.39
CA SER A 27 -3.36 -16.54 1.94
C SER A 27 -2.25 -15.65 2.50
N PHE A 28 -2.59 -14.47 3.04
CA PHE A 28 -1.62 -13.47 3.47
C PHE A 28 -1.96 -12.93 4.86
N GLU A 29 -0.91 -12.60 5.63
CA GLU A 29 -1.10 -11.85 6.87
C GLU A 29 -1.46 -10.40 6.54
N ILE A 30 -2.58 -9.92 7.11
CA ILE A 30 -3.01 -8.53 6.97
C ILE A 30 -2.37 -7.69 8.06
N LEU A 31 -1.54 -6.73 7.64
CA LEU A 31 -1.01 -5.72 8.54
C LEU A 31 -2.05 -4.62 8.78
N GLU A 32 -2.62 -4.59 9.98
CA GLU A 32 -3.53 -3.52 10.37
C GLU A 32 -2.81 -2.17 10.48
N ASP A 33 -3.43 -1.15 9.87
CA ASP A 33 -3.11 0.24 10.16
C ASP A 33 -3.62 0.58 11.56
N GLY A 34 -2.75 1.13 12.39
CA GLY A 34 -3.04 1.35 13.81
C GLY A 34 -2.08 2.34 14.44
N PRO A 35 -2.19 2.60 15.76
CA PRO A 35 -1.52 3.74 16.40
C PRO A 35 0.02 3.74 16.29
N ARG A 36 0.63 2.58 15.99
CA ARG A 36 2.06 2.45 15.71
C ARG A 36 2.42 2.97 14.31
N GLY A 37 1.58 2.71 13.29
CA GLY A 37 1.72 3.25 11.94
C GLY A 37 1.58 4.77 11.94
N ASP A 38 0.62 5.32 12.69
CA ASP A 38 0.39 6.76 12.82
C ASP A 38 1.65 7.53 13.29
N ARG A 39 2.35 7.02 14.30
CA ARG A 39 3.56 7.65 14.83
C ARG A 39 4.73 7.65 13.83
N VAL A 40 4.86 6.57 13.05
CA VAL A 40 5.88 6.49 12.00
C VAL A 40 5.50 7.39 10.82
N SER A 41 4.20 7.48 10.50
CA SER A 41 3.63 8.39 9.51
C SER A 41 3.93 9.84 9.84
N ASP A 42 3.77 10.23 11.11
CA ASP A 42 4.09 11.56 11.60
C ASP A 42 5.57 11.91 11.47
N GLY A 43 6.47 10.93 11.66
CA GLY A 43 7.90 11.09 11.39
C GLY A 43 8.17 11.32 9.89
N LEU A 44 7.61 10.45 9.05
CA LEU A 44 7.70 10.54 7.59
C LEU A 44 7.14 11.87 7.02
N CYS A 45 6.03 12.36 7.58
CA CYS A 45 5.42 13.65 7.20
C CYS A 45 6.32 14.85 7.52
N ARG A 46 7.04 14.82 8.65
CA ARG A 46 7.95 15.90 9.04
C ARG A 46 9.19 15.98 8.16
N GLU A 47 9.69 14.83 7.72
CA GLU A 47 10.90 14.73 6.90
C GLU A 47 10.62 14.96 5.40
N SER A 48 9.37 14.74 4.97
CA SER A 48 8.93 14.99 3.60
C SER A 48 7.54 15.65 3.63
N PRO A 49 7.44 16.99 3.66
CA PRO A 49 6.18 17.72 3.74
C PRO A 49 5.20 17.29 2.65
N ARG A 50 4.01 16.82 3.03
CA ARG A 50 3.02 16.26 2.11
C ARG A 50 1.99 17.32 1.69
N THR A 51 1.49 17.19 0.46
CA THR A 51 0.24 17.83 -0.02
C THR A 51 -0.58 16.78 -0.78
N GLY A 52 -1.87 16.65 -0.43
CA GLY A 52 -2.85 15.85 -1.18
C GLY A 52 -2.66 14.32 -1.16
N GLY A 53 -3.16 13.63 -2.19
CA GLY A 53 -3.36 12.17 -2.30
C GLY A 53 -2.15 11.24 -2.08
N ARG A 54 -0.98 11.79 -1.77
CA ARG A 54 0.26 11.09 -1.42
C ARG A 54 0.39 10.76 0.07
N PHE A 55 -0.62 11.10 0.87
CA PHE A 55 -0.70 10.71 2.28
C PHE A 55 -0.89 9.19 2.44
N HIS A 56 -1.63 8.54 1.52
CA HIS A 56 -1.92 7.11 1.59
C HIS A 56 -0.67 6.23 1.40
N ASP A 57 0.14 6.47 0.36
CA ASP A 57 1.38 5.71 0.11
C ASP A 57 2.31 5.73 1.33
N ALA A 58 2.29 6.88 2.00
CA ALA A 58 3.20 7.17 3.07
C ALA A 58 2.69 6.62 4.42
N SER A 59 1.35 6.50 4.59
CA SER A 59 0.74 5.66 5.64
C SER A 59 1.08 4.20 5.43
N PHE A 60 1.03 3.72 4.19
CA PHE A 60 1.37 2.34 3.85
C PHE A 60 2.83 2.01 4.23
N VAL A 61 3.77 2.86 3.82
CA VAL A 61 5.19 2.72 4.20
C VAL A 61 5.37 2.82 5.71
N ALA A 62 4.64 3.68 6.40
CA ALA A 62 4.72 3.78 7.85
C ALA A 62 4.27 2.49 8.55
N THR A 63 3.17 1.89 8.09
CA THR A 63 2.66 0.62 8.62
C THR A 63 3.63 -0.52 8.34
N MET A 64 4.20 -0.59 7.14
CA MET A 64 5.26 -1.57 6.81
C MET A 64 6.45 -1.45 7.79
N LEU A 65 7.00 -0.25 7.92
CA LEU A 65 8.17 0.00 8.77
C LEU A 65 7.86 -0.24 10.25
N ALA A 66 6.66 0.12 10.72
CA ALA A 66 6.22 -0.13 12.09
C ALA A 66 6.10 -1.63 12.43
N ARG A 67 5.94 -2.48 11.40
CA ARG A 67 5.84 -3.94 11.51
C ARG A 67 7.15 -4.66 11.12
N GLY A 68 8.18 -3.91 10.74
CA GLY A 68 9.49 -4.46 10.35
C GLY A 68 9.59 -4.89 8.89
N GLU A 69 8.53 -4.69 8.10
CA GLU A 69 8.51 -5.00 6.68
C GLU A 69 9.20 -3.91 5.88
N ARG A 70 10.07 -4.34 4.95
CA ARG A 70 10.87 -3.42 4.14
C ARG A 70 10.76 -3.67 2.65
N ARG A 71 10.18 -4.79 2.21
CA ARG A 71 10.09 -5.15 0.80
C ARG A 71 8.70 -4.85 0.27
N LEU A 72 8.62 -4.06 -0.80
CA LEU A 72 7.36 -3.65 -1.42
C LEU A 72 7.29 -4.15 -2.86
N LEU A 73 6.36 -5.05 -3.13
CA LEU A 73 5.93 -5.39 -4.48
C LEU A 73 4.81 -4.44 -4.91
N THR A 74 5.00 -3.69 -5.99
CA THR A 74 4.00 -2.72 -6.45
C THR A 74 4.11 -2.45 -7.95
N PHE A 75 2.96 -2.27 -8.62
CA PHE A 75 2.92 -1.77 -10.00
C PHE A 75 3.17 -0.27 -10.10
N ASN A 76 3.22 0.45 -8.97
CA ASN A 76 3.41 1.89 -8.91
C ASN A 76 4.73 2.26 -8.23
N ALA A 77 5.84 1.62 -8.62
CA ALA A 77 7.16 1.83 -8.04
C ALA A 77 7.58 3.31 -8.00
N GLY A 78 7.17 4.11 -9.00
CA GLY A 78 7.50 5.53 -9.11
C GLY A 78 7.13 6.35 -7.87
N ASP A 79 5.97 6.11 -7.28
CA ASP A 79 5.49 6.87 -6.11
C ASP A 79 6.24 6.51 -4.82
N PHE A 80 6.89 5.35 -4.79
CA PHE A 80 7.61 4.83 -3.62
C PHE A 80 9.13 5.02 -3.67
N ARG A 81 9.71 5.41 -4.82
CA ARG A 81 11.17 5.64 -4.96
C ARG A 81 11.75 6.60 -3.92
N ARG A 82 10.96 7.58 -3.48
CA ARG A 82 11.36 8.55 -2.44
C ARG A 82 11.63 7.92 -1.06
N TYR A 83 11.18 6.69 -0.84
CA TYR A 83 11.43 5.93 0.39
C TYR A 83 12.54 4.89 0.23
N GLY A 84 13.32 4.93 -0.86
CA GLY A 84 14.32 3.90 -1.18
C GLY A 84 15.37 3.65 -0.09
N ASP A 85 15.64 4.63 0.78
CA ASP A 85 16.53 4.45 1.93
C ASP A 85 15.91 3.60 3.06
N ARG A 86 14.60 3.39 3.01
CA ARG A 86 13.80 2.73 4.06
C ARG A 86 13.21 1.42 3.58
N ILE A 87 12.77 1.37 2.33
CA ILE A 87 12.15 0.20 1.70
C ILE A 87 12.87 -0.20 0.41
N GLU A 88 12.84 -1.49 0.13
CA GLU A 88 13.30 -2.12 -1.11
C GLU A 88 12.09 -2.37 -2.02
N LEU A 89 12.14 -1.86 -3.25
CA LEU A 89 11.12 -2.16 -4.25
C LEU A 89 11.48 -3.46 -4.95
N VAL A 90 10.54 -4.40 -4.98
CA VAL A 90 10.71 -5.69 -5.66
C VAL A 90 10.06 -5.58 -7.03
N ASP A 91 10.81 -5.92 -8.08
CA ASP A 91 10.26 -6.05 -9.43
C ASP A 91 9.42 -7.34 -9.52
N GLY A 92 8.21 -7.21 -10.05
CA GLY A 92 7.23 -8.28 -10.23
C GLY A 92 7.13 -8.79 -11.65
#